data_AF-A0A094J2N6-F1
#
_entry.id   AF-A0A094J2N6-F1
#
_cell.length_a   1.000
_cell.length_b   1.000
_cell.length_c   1.000
_cell.angle_alpha   90.00
_cell.angle_beta   90.00
_cell.angle_gamma   90.00
#
_symmetry.space_group_name_H-M   'P 1'
#
loop_
_entity.id
_entity.type
_entity.pdbx_description
1 polymer ?
#
loop_
_entity_poly.entity_id
_entity_poly.type
_entity_poly.pdbx_seq_one_letter_code
_entity_poly.pdbx_strand_id
1 'polypeptide(L)'
;MLNKLAEFIMKRPMKIILGGVVVFIALLVGATQVELKTGNDTLIQEDTQEYIDNFEYQAEFGSDPIIIMYQGDGIDNLLTVENIAYMNELEEVLSYYDEIFTINSPVSLVKEFAGMQATEFEGGLLTVSSGLADVATNLTGMSDMMLANANTDDIDAQIEQLTTAINGLITGQEQLGIGVTSLVSGFTNYSAQILTITENIQVVIDDLDTDPLLATEVADLQAENDALITIATEMSNIATNSAALPGIADNTVLGLQNILLGLTDMVADQTIMTAQLTTLATSLAGVADGLQAMSTNLGMIYSNFNILEPSIPTEQSTLDMMVYEDGVIRPVFESFLVGDQNMMFLVVLKGGVSDEKIGDIIDSINETLEAQGLEDVTLVSGKPVLDQSIKSEMMGSMQVMMALSALIMVVVLLIVFRIRWSLLPLVIILFAVIATIGIMGWLNIGLTMVSMAVFPVLIGLGIDYSIQFQSRYTEELAGGMENE
;
A
#
# COMPACT_ATOMS: atom_id res chain seq x y z
N MET A 1 35.66 51.84 32.77
CA MET A 1 35.22 51.03 31.61
C MET A 1 33.85 51.50 31.13
N LEU A 2 32.85 51.58 32.02
CA LEU A 2 31.49 52.05 31.71
C LEU A 2 31.42 53.46 31.09
N ASN A 3 32.19 54.44 31.62
CA ASN A 3 32.19 55.80 31.05
C ASN A 3 32.69 55.86 29.60
N LYS A 4 33.66 55.03 29.21
CA LYS A 4 34.15 54.95 27.83
C LYS A 4 33.11 54.31 26.89
N LEU A 5 32.34 53.35 27.40
CA LEU A 5 31.24 52.71 26.67
C LEU A 5 30.10 53.71 26.44
N ALA A 6 29.72 54.47 27.47
CA ALA A 6 28.72 55.53 27.36
C ALA A 6 29.13 56.61 26.35
N GLU A 7 30.38 57.07 26.41
CA GLU A 7 30.90 58.07 25.47
C GLU A 7 30.92 57.56 24.02
N PHE A 8 31.17 56.26 23.81
CA PHE A 8 31.10 55.62 22.50
C PHE A 8 29.67 55.54 21.95
N ILE A 9 28.70 55.15 22.80
CA ILE A 9 27.28 55.08 22.43
C ILE A 9 26.75 56.46 22.03
N MET A 10 27.06 57.49 22.82
CA MET A 10 26.63 58.87 22.55
C MET A 10 27.29 59.46 21.28
N LYS A 11 28.55 59.11 20.98
CA LYS A 11 29.24 59.62 19.79
C LYS A 11 28.79 58.98 18.48
N ARG A 12 28.21 57.78 18.52
CA ARG A 12 27.85 57.00 17.30
C ARG A 12 26.47 56.32 17.40
N PRO A 13 25.39 57.04 17.71
CA PRO A 13 24.08 56.44 17.99
C PRO A 13 23.53 55.63 16.82
N MET A 14 23.61 56.15 15.59
CA MET A 14 23.10 55.42 14.40
C MET A 14 23.83 54.10 14.14
N LYS A 15 25.12 54.00 14.45
CA LYS A 15 25.87 52.73 14.27
C LYS A 15 25.47 51.69 15.32
N ILE A 16 25.15 52.13 16.53
CA ILE A 16 24.66 51.24 17.60
C ILE A 16 23.27 50.72 17.24
N ILE A 17 22.36 51.59 16.79
CA ILE A 17 21.01 51.19 16.37
C ILE A 17 21.10 50.21 15.19
N LEU A 18 21.89 50.52 14.17
CA LEU A 18 22.08 49.62 13.02
C LEU A 18 22.64 48.26 13.46
N GLY A 19 23.63 48.25 14.35
CA GLY A 19 24.17 47.00 14.93
C GLY A 19 23.11 46.21 15.69
N GLY A 20 22.27 46.87 16.50
CA GLY A 20 21.16 46.24 17.20
C GLY A 20 20.11 45.64 16.27
N VAL A 21 19.77 46.33 15.17
CA VAL A 21 18.86 45.81 14.14
C VAL A 21 19.46 44.57 13.46
N VAL A 22 20.75 44.59 13.13
CA VAL A 22 21.44 43.42 12.56
C VAL A 22 21.41 42.23 13.52
N VAL A 23 21.68 42.46 14.81
CA VAL A 23 21.58 41.42 15.84
C VAL A 23 20.16 40.88 15.95
N PHE A 24 19.15 41.75 15.92
CA PHE A 24 17.75 41.32 15.96
C PHE A 24 17.35 40.48 14.75
N ILE A 25 17.79 40.86 13.55
CA ILE A 25 17.56 40.07 12.33
C ILE A 25 18.22 38.70 12.46
N ALA A 26 19.46 38.64 12.96
CA ALA A 26 20.13 37.36 13.22
C ALA A 26 19.36 36.49 14.23
N LEU A 27 18.78 37.10 15.27
CA LEU A 27 17.94 36.39 16.23
C LEU A 27 16.63 35.90 15.62
N LEU A 28 16.00 36.67 14.73
CA LEU A 28 14.81 36.22 13.98
C LEU A 28 15.14 35.01 13.10
N VAL A 29 16.29 35.02 12.42
CA VAL A 29 16.78 33.87 11.62
C VAL A 29 17.10 32.66 12.51
N GLY A 30 17.58 32.88 13.73
CA GLY A 30 17.72 31.79 14.71
C GLY A 30 16.35 31.26 15.13
N ALA A 31 15.36 32.14 15.33
CA ALA A 31 14.05 31.74 15.82
C ALA A 31 13.29 30.87 14.81
N THR A 32 13.52 31.06 13.50
CA THR A 32 12.95 30.20 12.46
C THR A 32 13.60 28.81 12.38
N GLN A 33 14.74 28.61 13.03
CA GLN A 33 15.45 27.32 13.09
C GLN A 33 15.13 26.52 14.35
N VAL A 34 14.22 27.01 15.20
CA VAL A 34 13.85 26.29 16.42
C VAL A 34 12.94 25.11 16.06
N GLU A 35 13.42 23.91 16.34
CA GLU A 35 12.64 22.68 16.22
C GLU A 35 11.89 22.40 17.52
N LEU A 36 10.66 21.91 17.40
CA LEU A 36 9.89 21.36 18.52
C LEU A 36 10.34 19.92 18.74
N LYS A 37 10.74 19.61 19.96
CA LYS A 37 11.14 18.25 20.34
C LYS A 37 10.05 17.63 21.22
N THR A 38 9.46 16.53 20.73
CA THR A 38 8.46 15.71 21.43
C THR A 38 8.90 14.25 21.59
N GLY A 39 10.00 13.85 20.95
CA GLY A 39 10.50 12.49 20.89
C GLY A 39 11.36 12.05 22.08
N ASN A 40 11.94 10.85 21.97
CA ASN A 40 12.79 10.23 23.01
C ASN A 40 14.08 11.03 23.29
N ASP A 41 14.52 11.84 22.33
CA ASP A 41 15.64 12.78 22.46
C ASP A 41 15.40 13.88 23.51
N THR A 42 14.15 14.08 23.95
CA THR A 42 13.83 14.94 25.10
C THR A 42 14.02 14.25 26.46
N LEU A 43 14.04 12.91 26.47
CA LEU A 43 14.08 12.09 27.69
C LEU A 43 15.47 11.48 27.93
N ILE A 44 16.20 11.19 26.86
CA ILE A 44 17.50 10.50 26.86
C ILE A 44 18.51 11.33 26.07
N GLN A 45 19.74 11.45 26.57
CA GLN A 45 20.81 12.19 25.89
C GLN A 45 21.33 11.41 24.67
N GLU A 46 21.55 12.10 23.56
CA GLU A 46 21.96 11.50 22.27
C GLU A 46 23.34 10.80 22.31
N ASP A 47 24.18 11.10 23.30
CA ASP A 47 25.52 10.50 23.48
C ASP A 47 25.52 9.24 24.36
N THR A 48 24.35 8.82 24.85
CA THR A 48 24.21 7.60 25.65
C THR A 48 24.21 6.36 24.77
N GLN A 49 24.74 5.25 25.30
CA GLN A 49 24.74 3.97 24.58
C GLN A 49 23.32 3.52 24.27
N GLU A 50 22.38 3.76 25.18
CA GLU A 50 20.97 3.41 25.02
C GLU A 50 20.31 4.14 23.84
N TYR A 51 20.66 5.41 23.61
CA TYR A 51 20.16 6.16 22.45
C TYR A 51 20.74 5.60 21.14
N ILE A 52 22.05 5.34 21.11
CA ILE A 52 22.74 4.80 19.93
C ILE A 52 22.21 3.41 19.59
N ASP A 53 22.09 2.51 20.56
CA ASP A 53 21.57 1.16 20.39
C ASP A 53 20.13 1.19 19.85
N ASN A 54 19.28 2.09 20.37
CA ASN A 54 17.92 2.25 19.89
C ASN A 54 17.87 2.82 18.45
N PHE A 55 18.74 3.76 18.12
CA PHE A 55 18.82 4.32 16.77
C PHE A 55 19.28 3.26 15.76
N GLU A 56 20.30 2.47 16.09
CA GLU A 56 20.76 1.34 15.26
C GLU A 56 19.65 0.28 15.11
N TYR A 57 18.92 -0.02 16.19
CA TYR A 57 17.77 -0.91 16.13
C TYR A 57 16.70 -0.42 15.15
N GLN A 58 16.35 0.86 15.19
CA GLN A 58 15.33 1.44 14.30
C GLN A 58 15.79 1.50 12.83
N ALA A 59 17.10 1.63 12.59
CA ALA A 59 17.65 1.58 11.24
C ALA A 59 17.55 0.18 10.61
N GLU A 60 17.69 -0.89 11.41
CA GLU A 60 17.66 -2.27 10.94
C GLU A 60 16.23 -2.86 10.90
N PHE A 61 15.38 -2.51 11.87
CA PHE A 61 14.07 -3.13 12.07
C PHE A 61 12.88 -2.19 11.81
N GLY A 62 13.14 -0.93 11.48
CA GLY A 62 12.12 0.12 11.40
C GLY A 62 11.83 0.79 12.75
N SER A 63 11.21 1.96 12.70
CA SER A 63 10.81 2.72 13.87
C SER A 63 9.41 2.32 14.37
N ASP A 64 8.92 3.04 15.38
CA ASP A 64 7.56 2.83 15.89
C ASP A 64 6.52 2.99 14.77
N PRO A 65 5.53 2.08 14.67
CA PRO A 65 4.59 2.10 13.56
C PRO A 65 3.47 3.11 13.76
N ILE A 66 2.91 3.56 12.63
CA ILE A 66 1.55 4.08 12.57
C ILE A 66 0.60 2.88 12.53
N ILE A 67 -0.42 2.90 13.39
CA ILE A 67 -1.40 1.83 13.54
C ILE A 67 -2.75 2.38 13.10
N ILE A 68 -3.36 1.73 12.12
CA ILE A 68 -4.70 2.04 11.65
C ILE A 68 -5.59 0.89 12.08
N MET A 69 -6.55 1.16 12.96
CA MET A 69 -7.51 0.17 13.41
C MET A 69 -8.84 0.35 12.68
N TYR A 70 -9.25 -0.65 11.93
CA TYR A 70 -10.57 -0.74 11.32
C TYR A 70 -11.53 -1.37 12.33
N GLN A 71 -12.67 -0.72 12.56
CA GLN A 71 -13.68 -1.12 13.52
C GLN A 71 -14.93 -1.60 12.81
N GLY A 72 -15.52 -2.69 13.30
CA GLY A 72 -16.72 -3.28 12.70
C GLY A 72 -17.55 -4.08 13.69
N ASP A 73 -18.81 -4.31 13.34
CA ASP A 73 -19.76 -5.11 14.14
C ASP A 73 -19.50 -6.63 13.97
N GLY A 74 -18.26 -7.06 14.13
CA GLY A 74 -17.83 -8.45 13.99
C GLY A 74 -16.79 -8.66 12.87
N ILE A 75 -16.01 -9.73 13.01
CA ILE A 75 -14.88 -10.04 12.11
C ILE A 75 -15.34 -10.24 10.65
N ASP A 76 -16.48 -10.88 10.42
CA ASP A 76 -16.99 -11.13 9.07
C ASP A 76 -17.33 -9.81 8.32
N ASN A 77 -17.64 -8.74 9.06
CA ASN A 77 -17.88 -7.41 8.50
C ASN A 77 -16.58 -6.61 8.27
N LEU A 78 -15.45 -7.09 8.79
CA LEU A 78 -14.13 -6.49 8.58
C LEU A 78 -13.43 -7.12 7.38
N LEU A 79 -13.57 -8.43 7.17
CA LEU A 79 -12.95 -9.21 6.08
C LEU A 79 -13.82 -9.26 4.82
N THR A 80 -14.31 -8.11 4.37
CA THR A 80 -15.10 -8.01 3.14
C THR A 80 -14.21 -7.63 1.95
N VAL A 81 -14.59 -8.01 0.73
CA VAL A 81 -13.90 -7.59 -0.49
C VAL A 81 -13.76 -6.07 -0.57
N GLU A 82 -14.80 -5.34 -0.16
CA GLU A 82 -14.82 -3.88 -0.14
C GLU A 82 -13.76 -3.31 0.81
N ASN A 83 -13.70 -3.79 2.06
CA ASN A 83 -12.69 -3.35 3.02
C ASN A 83 -11.26 -3.73 2.59
N ILE A 84 -11.08 -4.92 2.03
CA ILE A 84 -9.78 -5.37 1.49
C ILE A 84 -9.36 -4.48 0.31
N ALA A 85 -10.29 -4.06 -0.55
CA ALA A 85 -10.00 -3.12 -1.63
C ALA A 85 -9.62 -1.73 -1.10
N TYR A 86 -10.33 -1.23 -0.09
CA TYR A 86 -10.00 0.05 0.55
C TYR A 86 -8.61 0.04 1.20
N MET A 87 -8.29 -1.01 1.95
CA MET A 87 -6.96 -1.21 2.51
C MET A 87 -5.89 -1.36 1.43
N ASN A 88 -6.22 -1.96 0.28
CA ASN A 88 -5.31 -2.09 -0.85
C ASN A 88 -4.97 -0.73 -1.47
N GLU A 89 -5.97 0.12 -1.69
CA GLU A 89 -5.76 1.48 -2.20
C GLU A 89 -4.86 2.28 -1.24
N LEU A 90 -5.11 2.17 0.07
CA LEU A 90 -4.24 2.79 1.06
C LEU A 90 -2.80 2.25 0.99
N GLU A 91 -2.62 0.94 0.86
CA GLU A 91 -1.29 0.32 0.70
C GLU A 91 -0.58 0.81 -0.57
N GLU A 92 -1.30 0.98 -1.68
CA GLU A 92 -0.79 1.53 -2.94
C GLU A 92 -0.36 3.00 -2.80
N VAL A 93 -1.20 3.85 -2.20
CA VAL A 93 -0.86 5.25 -1.92
C VAL A 93 0.39 5.34 -1.04
N LEU A 94 0.45 4.50 0.00
CA LEU A 94 1.58 4.46 0.91
C LEU A 94 2.86 3.92 0.25
N SER A 95 2.76 3.04 -0.75
CA SER A 95 3.90 2.47 -1.45
C SER A 95 4.79 3.51 -2.16
N TYR A 96 4.26 4.71 -2.43
CA TYR A 96 5.01 5.82 -3.02
C TYR A 96 5.94 6.55 -2.03
N TYR A 97 5.79 6.31 -0.73
CA TYR A 97 6.65 6.91 0.29
C TYR A 97 7.88 6.06 0.56
N ASP A 98 9.05 6.55 0.12
CA ASP A 98 10.35 5.94 0.39
C ASP A 98 10.65 5.83 1.90
N GLU A 99 9.98 6.61 2.74
CA GLU A 99 10.13 6.63 4.19
C GLU A 99 9.51 5.42 4.88
N ILE A 100 8.64 4.67 4.19
CA ILE A 100 8.02 3.48 4.75
C ILE A 100 9.01 2.32 4.68
N PHE A 101 9.22 1.67 5.82
CA PHE A 101 10.07 0.49 5.92
C PHE A 101 9.32 -0.76 5.48
N THR A 102 8.11 -0.97 6.00
CA THR A 102 7.21 -2.04 5.58
C THR A 102 5.77 -1.72 5.95
N ILE A 103 4.83 -2.26 5.19
CA ILE A 103 3.41 -2.28 5.53
C ILE A 103 3.06 -3.72 5.92
N ASN A 104 2.38 -3.89 7.04
CA ASN A 104 1.84 -5.19 7.45
C ASN A 104 0.33 -5.02 7.58
N SER A 105 -0.39 -5.60 6.61
CA SER A 105 -1.84 -5.55 6.57
C SER A 105 -2.43 -6.92 6.23
N PRO A 106 -3.72 -7.14 6.52
CA PRO A 106 -4.46 -8.30 6.00
C PRO A 106 -4.40 -8.40 4.47
N VAL A 107 -4.36 -7.25 3.77
CA VAL A 107 -4.23 -7.20 2.31
C VAL A 107 -2.89 -7.74 1.85
N SER A 108 -1.80 -7.43 2.55
CA SER A 108 -0.47 -7.95 2.24
C SER A 108 -0.48 -9.49 2.26
N LEU A 109 -1.18 -10.11 3.22
CA LEU A 109 -1.38 -11.55 3.25
C LEU A 109 -2.26 -12.04 2.09
N VAL A 110 -3.38 -11.37 1.79
CA VAL A 110 -4.23 -11.74 0.65
C VAL A 110 -3.42 -11.76 -0.65
N LYS A 111 -2.58 -10.73 -0.89
CA LYS A 111 -1.67 -10.65 -2.05
C LYS A 111 -0.65 -11.79 -2.05
N GLU A 112 -0.05 -12.10 -0.89
CA GLU A 112 0.90 -13.21 -0.77
C GLU A 112 0.23 -14.56 -1.10
N PHE A 113 -0.96 -14.83 -0.56
CA PHE A 113 -1.74 -16.03 -0.86
C PHE A 113 -2.13 -16.10 -2.34
N ALA A 114 -2.55 -14.98 -2.94
CA ALA A 114 -2.85 -14.92 -4.37
C ALA A 114 -1.59 -15.27 -5.21
N GLY A 115 -0.42 -14.73 -4.85
CA GLY A 115 0.85 -15.03 -5.51
C GLY A 115 1.28 -16.50 -5.37
N MET A 116 1.11 -17.08 -4.18
CA MET A 116 1.38 -18.51 -3.95
C MET A 116 0.44 -19.39 -4.78
N GLN A 117 -0.85 -19.10 -4.81
CA GLN A 117 -1.83 -19.85 -5.63
C GLN A 117 -1.53 -19.74 -7.12
N ALA A 118 -1.12 -18.56 -7.59
CA ALA A 118 -0.69 -18.37 -8.98
C ALA A 118 0.51 -19.28 -9.31
N THR A 119 1.51 -19.33 -8.43
CA THR A 119 2.69 -20.19 -8.59
C THR A 119 2.33 -21.69 -8.58
N GLU A 120 1.44 -22.12 -7.67
CA GLU A 120 0.97 -23.50 -7.63
C GLU A 120 0.18 -23.87 -8.88
N PHE A 121 -0.69 -22.97 -9.36
CA PHE A 121 -1.45 -23.17 -10.58
C PHE A 121 -0.51 -23.26 -11.80
N GLU A 122 0.50 -22.40 -11.89
CA GLU A 122 1.53 -22.43 -12.92
C GLU A 122 2.24 -23.80 -12.97
N GLY A 123 2.71 -24.28 -11.82
CA GLY A 123 3.36 -25.60 -11.71
C GLY A 123 2.41 -26.77 -11.99
N GLY A 124 1.15 -26.65 -11.56
CA GLY A 124 0.10 -27.62 -11.84
C GLY A 124 -0.18 -27.74 -13.34
N LEU A 125 -0.22 -26.62 -14.05
CA LEU A 125 -0.43 -26.58 -15.50
C LEU A 125 0.70 -27.29 -16.27
N LEU A 126 1.96 -27.07 -15.86
CA LEU A 126 3.11 -27.79 -16.42
C LEU A 126 3.01 -29.30 -16.16
N THR A 127 2.64 -29.68 -14.94
CA THR A 127 2.49 -31.09 -14.53
C THR A 127 1.43 -31.79 -15.38
N VAL A 128 0.26 -31.17 -15.55
CA VAL A 128 -0.82 -31.70 -16.39
C VAL A 128 -0.39 -31.77 -17.86
N SER A 129 0.26 -30.71 -18.38
CA SER A 129 0.78 -30.69 -19.75
C SER A 129 1.74 -31.86 -20.00
N SER A 130 2.73 -32.08 -19.12
CA SER A 130 3.67 -33.20 -19.26
C SER A 130 2.98 -34.56 -19.14
N GLY A 131 2.05 -34.71 -18.19
CA GLY A 131 1.31 -35.96 -17.98
C GLY A 131 0.47 -36.34 -19.21
N LEU A 132 -0.15 -35.35 -19.88
CA LEU A 132 -0.90 -35.59 -21.12
C LEU A 132 0.01 -36.03 -22.27
N ALA A 133 1.23 -35.47 -22.41
CA ALA A 133 2.20 -35.89 -23.43
C ALA A 133 2.69 -37.34 -23.19
N ASP A 134 2.92 -37.72 -21.94
CA ASP A 134 3.34 -39.07 -21.58
C ASP A 134 2.23 -40.09 -21.89
N VAL A 135 0.97 -39.76 -21.55
CA VAL A 135 -0.18 -40.62 -21.88
C VAL A 135 -0.36 -40.73 -23.39
N ALA A 136 -0.23 -39.62 -24.13
CA ALA A 136 -0.29 -39.63 -25.60
C ALA A 136 0.77 -40.59 -26.18
N THR A 137 2.03 -40.45 -25.76
CA THR A 137 3.15 -41.29 -26.20
C THR A 137 2.91 -42.77 -25.93
N ASN A 138 2.39 -43.10 -24.74
CA ASN A 138 2.06 -44.48 -24.38
C ASN A 138 0.92 -45.05 -25.23
N LEU A 139 -0.13 -44.27 -25.51
CA LEU A 139 -1.25 -44.70 -26.35
C LEU A 139 -0.83 -44.89 -27.81
N THR A 140 0.07 -44.05 -28.35
CA THR A 140 0.69 -44.27 -29.66
C THR A 140 1.46 -45.59 -29.70
N GLY A 141 2.31 -45.85 -28.70
CA GLY A 141 3.06 -47.09 -28.62
C GLY A 141 2.17 -48.34 -28.51
N MET A 142 1.06 -48.25 -27.77
CA MET A 142 0.06 -49.32 -27.68
C MET A 142 -0.65 -49.55 -29.03
N SER A 143 -1.04 -48.47 -29.73
CA SER A 143 -1.61 -48.55 -31.07
C SER A 143 -0.67 -49.30 -32.03
N ASP A 144 0.62 -48.92 -32.04
CA ASP A 144 1.64 -49.53 -32.89
C ASP A 144 1.85 -51.02 -32.57
N MET A 145 1.86 -51.40 -31.29
CA MET A 145 1.97 -52.80 -30.87
C MET A 145 0.74 -53.63 -31.27
N MET A 146 -0.46 -53.07 -31.17
CA MET A 146 -1.71 -53.74 -31.57
C MET A 146 -1.79 -53.95 -33.08
N LEU A 147 -1.24 -53.03 -33.87
CA LEU A 147 -1.05 -53.20 -35.31
C LEU A 147 0.02 -54.27 -35.64
N ALA A 148 1.02 -54.44 -34.77
CA ALA A 148 2.15 -55.36 -34.99
C ALA A 148 1.89 -56.82 -34.55
N ASN A 149 1.09 -57.07 -33.50
CA ASN A 149 0.93 -58.39 -32.85
C ASN A 149 -0.52 -58.92 -32.86
N ALA A 150 -1.10 -59.17 -34.03
CA ALA A 150 -2.47 -59.72 -34.18
C ALA A 150 -2.64 -61.22 -33.81
N ASN A 151 -1.79 -61.81 -32.97
CA ASN A 151 -1.85 -63.22 -32.58
C ASN A 151 -1.23 -63.44 -31.19
N THR A 152 -2.01 -63.55 -30.11
CA THR A 152 -1.63 -64.31 -28.88
C THR A 152 -2.76 -64.45 -27.85
N ASP A 153 -2.71 -65.56 -27.10
CA ASP A 153 -3.71 -66.15 -26.19
C ASP A 153 -3.84 -65.53 -24.77
N ASP A 154 -3.68 -64.21 -24.59
CA ASP A 154 -3.81 -63.58 -23.24
C ASP A 154 -4.58 -62.25 -23.26
N ILE A 155 -5.61 -62.19 -24.12
CA ILE A 155 -6.38 -60.98 -24.44
C ILE A 155 -7.36 -60.60 -23.33
N ASP A 156 -7.99 -61.55 -22.64
CA ASP A 156 -9.12 -61.28 -21.75
C ASP A 156 -8.74 -60.47 -20.49
N ALA A 157 -7.62 -60.80 -19.84
CA ALA A 157 -7.16 -60.07 -18.65
C ALA A 157 -6.64 -58.65 -18.98
N GLN A 158 -6.11 -58.48 -20.20
CA GLN A 158 -5.64 -57.18 -20.68
C GLN A 158 -6.83 -56.27 -21.08
N ILE A 159 -7.90 -56.84 -21.63
CA ILE A 159 -9.14 -56.12 -21.96
C ILE A 159 -9.80 -55.55 -20.69
N GLU A 160 -9.83 -56.28 -19.57
CA GLU A 160 -10.46 -55.81 -18.33
C GLU A 160 -9.71 -54.63 -17.68
N GLN A 161 -8.38 -54.69 -17.63
CA GLN A 161 -7.56 -53.56 -17.18
C GLN A 161 -7.67 -52.35 -18.12
N LEU A 162 -7.69 -52.60 -19.44
CA LEU A 162 -7.83 -51.55 -20.44
C LEU A 162 -9.19 -50.86 -20.34
N THR A 163 -10.28 -51.62 -20.14
CA THR A 163 -11.65 -51.11 -19.93
C THR A 163 -11.72 -50.19 -18.70
N THR A 164 -11.05 -50.57 -17.60
CA THR A 164 -11.00 -49.76 -16.38
C THR A 164 -10.20 -48.46 -16.60
N ALA A 165 -9.06 -48.55 -17.30
CA ALA A 165 -8.23 -47.38 -17.64
C ALA A 165 -8.96 -46.41 -18.59
N ILE A 166 -9.65 -46.92 -19.61
CA ILE A 166 -10.44 -46.12 -20.56
C ILE A 166 -11.58 -45.39 -19.86
N ASN A 167 -12.31 -46.05 -18.95
CA ASN A 167 -13.35 -45.38 -18.17
C ASN A 167 -12.79 -44.24 -17.31
N GLY A 168 -11.62 -44.43 -16.69
CA GLY A 168 -10.93 -43.36 -15.97
C GLY A 168 -10.51 -42.19 -16.88
N LEU A 169 -10.04 -42.48 -18.09
CA LEU A 169 -9.70 -41.47 -19.10
C LEU A 169 -10.95 -40.72 -19.60
N ILE A 170 -12.08 -41.40 -19.82
CA ILE A 170 -13.35 -40.76 -20.20
C ILE A 170 -13.76 -39.74 -19.13
N THR A 171 -13.80 -40.14 -17.86
CA THR A 171 -14.14 -39.23 -16.76
C THR A 171 -13.16 -38.06 -16.66
N GLY A 172 -11.86 -38.31 -16.86
CA GLY A 172 -10.85 -37.26 -16.91
C GLY A 172 -11.04 -36.28 -18.07
N GLN A 173 -11.38 -36.77 -19.26
CA GLN A 173 -11.65 -35.94 -20.45
C GLN A 173 -12.95 -35.15 -20.33
N GLU A 174 -14.01 -35.71 -19.71
CA GLU A 174 -15.25 -34.98 -19.41
C GLU A 174 -14.99 -33.80 -18.47
N GLN A 175 -14.22 -34.02 -17.39
CA GLN A 175 -13.86 -32.94 -16.44
C GLN A 175 -12.98 -31.88 -17.09
N LEU A 176 -12.03 -32.32 -17.93
CA LEU A 176 -11.15 -31.40 -18.62
C LEU A 176 -11.92 -30.59 -19.68
N GLY A 177 -12.83 -31.21 -20.42
CA GLY A 177 -13.71 -30.52 -21.38
C GLY A 177 -14.52 -29.41 -20.71
N ILE A 178 -15.02 -29.66 -19.50
CA ILE A 178 -15.69 -28.64 -18.68
C ILE A 178 -14.72 -27.50 -18.33
N GLY A 179 -13.53 -27.81 -17.79
CA GLY A 179 -12.54 -26.80 -17.40
C GLY A 179 -12.05 -25.93 -18.56
N VAL A 180 -11.79 -26.54 -19.72
CA VAL A 180 -11.40 -25.84 -20.95
C VAL A 180 -12.55 -25.00 -21.50
N THR A 181 -13.79 -25.49 -21.44
CA THR A 181 -14.97 -24.70 -21.83
C THR A 181 -15.11 -23.47 -20.96
N SER A 182 -14.95 -23.61 -19.65
CA SER A 182 -14.96 -22.50 -18.70
C SER A 182 -13.83 -21.50 -18.98
N LEU A 183 -12.63 -21.97 -19.31
CA LEU A 183 -11.48 -21.13 -19.64
C LEU A 183 -11.69 -20.32 -20.92
N VAL A 184 -12.10 -20.96 -22.02
CA VAL A 184 -12.39 -20.29 -23.29
C VAL A 184 -13.55 -19.30 -23.14
N SER A 185 -14.58 -19.66 -22.37
CA SER A 185 -15.69 -18.76 -22.05
C SER A 185 -15.23 -17.57 -21.21
N GLY A 186 -14.31 -17.79 -20.27
CA GLY A 186 -13.68 -16.76 -19.46
C GLY A 186 -12.95 -15.73 -20.31
N PHE A 187 -12.02 -16.17 -21.16
CA PHE A 187 -11.32 -15.26 -22.09
C PHE A 187 -12.29 -14.50 -23.02
N THR A 188 -13.34 -15.17 -23.51
CA THR A 188 -14.36 -14.51 -24.32
C THR A 188 -15.09 -13.42 -23.54
N ASN A 189 -15.54 -13.71 -22.31
CA ASN A 189 -16.23 -12.73 -21.47
C ASN A 189 -15.32 -11.57 -21.05
N TYR A 190 -14.10 -11.85 -20.60
CA TYR A 190 -13.15 -10.81 -20.19
C TYR A 190 -12.75 -9.91 -21.36
N SER A 191 -12.49 -10.48 -22.54
CA SER A 191 -12.23 -9.66 -23.73
C SER A 191 -13.39 -8.70 -24.06
N ALA A 192 -14.65 -9.16 -23.95
CA ALA A 192 -15.83 -8.34 -24.21
C ALA A 192 -16.03 -7.25 -23.15
N GLN A 193 -15.78 -7.56 -21.88
CA GLN A 193 -15.84 -6.59 -20.79
C GLN A 193 -14.77 -5.50 -20.97
N ILE A 194 -13.53 -5.87 -21.30
CA ILE A 194 -12.45 -4.89 -21.51
C ILE A 194 -12.74 -4.03 -22.73
N LEU A 195 -13.26 -4.60 -23.83
CA LEU A 195 -13.71 -3.78 -24.97
C LEU A 195 -14.77 -2.76 -24.56
N THR A 196 -15.73 -3.15 -23.71
CA THR A 196 -16.75 -2.22 -23.18
C THR A 196 -16.13 -1.11 -22.33
N ILE A 197 -15.14 -1.44 -21.50
CA ILE A 197 -14.38 -0.45 -20.72
C ILE A 197 -13.64 0.50 -21.66
N THR A 198 -12.97 -0.01 -22.69
CA THR A 198 -12.22 0.82 -23.64
C THR A 198 -13.12 1.76 -24.45
N GLU A 199 -14.35 1.33 -24.76
CA GLU A 199 -15.37 2.19 -25.37
C GLU A 199 -15.77 3.34 -24.43
N ASN A 200 -15.97 3.06 -23.14
CA ASN A 200 -16.29 4.09 -22.16
C ASN A 200 -15.12 5.06 -21.94
N ILE A 201 -13.88 4.55 -21.86
CA ILE A 201 -12.67 5.38 -21.75
C ILE A 201 -12.52 6.26 -23.00
N GLN A 202 -12.78 5.72 -24.19
CA GLN A 202 -12.71 6.51 -25.42
C GLN A 202 -13.73 7.66 -25.43
N VAL A 203 -14.93 7.47 -24.89
CA VAL A 203 -15.91 8.57 -24.72
C VAL A 203 -15.36 9.66 -23.81
N VAL A 204 -14.69 9.29 -22.71
CA VAL A 204 -14.07 10.26 -21.79
C VAL A 204 -12.91 10.99 -22.46
N ILE A 205 -12.06 10.29 -23.22
CA ILE A 205 -10.98 10.90 -24.00
C ILE A 205 -11.55 11.91 -25.01
N ASP A 206 -12.59 11.54 -25.75
CA ASP A 206 -13.23 12.41 -26.75
C ASP A 206 -13.81 13.70 -26.12
N ASP A 207 -14.35 13.61 -24.89
CA ASP A 207 -14.84 14.77 -24.14
C ASP A 207 -13.69 15.69 -23.67
N LEU A 208 -12.56 15.11 -23.24
CA LEU A 208 -11.39 15.83 -22.71
C LEU A 208 -10.50 16.45 -23.79
N ASP A 209 -10.47 15.91 -25.01
CA ASP A 209 -9.69 16.42 -26.15
C ASP A 209 -10.13 17.84 -26.60
N THR A 210 -11.24 18.35 -26.03
CA THR A 210 -11.71 19.72 -26.26
C THR A 210 -10.92 20.79 -25.49
N ASP A 211 -10.12 20.43 -24.47
CA ASP A 211 -9.30 21.35 -23.69
C ASP A 211 -7.80 21.25 -24.04
N PRO A 212 -7.20 22.28 -24.68
CA PRO A 212 -5.77 22.29 -25.03
C PRO A 212 -4.80 22.20 -23.84
N LEU A 213 -5.26 22.48 -22.61
CA LEU A 213 -4.43 22.39 -21.41
C LEU A 213 -4.24 20.95 -20.91
N LEU A 214 -5.11 20.02 -21.34
CA LEU A 214 -5.09 18.60 -20.91
C LEU A 214 -4.50 17.66 -21.96
N ALA A 215 -3.86 18.20 -23.00
CA ALA A 215 -3.39 17.42 -24.15
C ALA A 215 -2.35 16.33 -23.80
N THR A 216 -1.64 16.48 -22.68
CA THR A 216 -0.64 15.48 -22.24
C THR A 216 -1.35 14.32 -21.54
N GLU A 217 -2.24 14.63 -20.61
CA GLU A 217 -3.07 13.65 -19.88
C GLU A 217 -3.98 12.86 -20.82
N VAL A 218 -4.55 13.51 -21.85
CA VAL A 218 -5.32 12.83 -22.89
C VAL A 218 -4.46 11.87 -23.70
N ALA A 219 -3.21 12.23 -24.01
CA ALA A 219 -2.29 11.36 -24.75
C ALA A 219 -1.85 10.13 -23.94
N ASP A 220 -1.61 10.30 -22.63
CA ASP A 220 -1.26 9.20 -21.74
C ASP A 220 -2.45 8.25 -21.55
N LEU A 221 -3.66 8.79 -21.32
CA LEU A 221 -4.89 8.00 -21.21
C LEU A 221 -5.23 7.26 -22.52
N GLN A 222 -4.96 7.88 -23.67
CA GLN A 222 -5.10 7.23 -24.99
C GLN A 222 -4.13 6.05 -25.13
N ALA A 223 -2.89 6.17 -24.67
CA ALA A 223 -1.91 5.09 -24.72
C ALA A 223 -2.29 3.90 -23.82
N GLU A 224 -2.84 4.17 -22.63
CA GLU A 224 -3.39 3.12 -21.75
C GLU A 224 -4.63 2.45 -22.37
N ASN A 225 -5.53 3.23 -22.98
CA ASN A 225 -6.70 2.69 -23.66
C ASN A 225 -6.30 1.76 -24.83
N ASP A 226 -5.29 2.15 -25.62
CA ASP A 226 -4.75 1.32 -26.71
C ASP A 226 -4.11 0.02 -26.21
N ALA A 227 -3.45 0.06 -25.05
CA ALA A 227 -2.90 -1.14 -24.40
C ALA A 227 -4.02 -2.11 -23.98
N LEU A 228 -5.11 -1.60 -23.40
CA LEU A 228 -6.28 -2.41 -23.04
C LEU A 228 -6.96 -3.03 -24.27
N ILE A 229 -7.07 -2.28 -25.37
CA ILE A 229 -7.57 -2.81 -26.65
C ILE A 229 -6.69 -3.96 -27.16
N THR A 230 -5.37 -3.82 -27.03
CA THR A 230 -4.41 -4.86 -27.41
C THR A 230 -4.63 -6.13 -26.58
N ILE A 231 -4.74 -5.98 -25.25
CA ILE A 231 -5.00 -7.09 -24.32
C ILE A 231 -6.33 -7.79 -24.64
N ALA A 232 -7.42 -7.04 -24.85
CA ALA A 232 -8.71 -7.60 -25.22
C ALA A 232 -8.67 -8.35 -26.55
N THR A 233 -7.96 -7.80 -27.53
CA THR A 233 -7.76 -8.43 -28.85
C THR A 233 -6.98 -9.74 -28.72
N GLU A 234 -5.93 -9.77 -27.90
CA GLU A 234 -5.15 -10.98 -27.64
C GLU A 234 -5.96 -12.05 -26.92
N MET A 235 -6.75 -11.69 -25.89
CA MET A 235 -7.66 -12.64 -25.24
C MET A 235 -8.74 -13.17 -26.18
N SER A 236 -9.30 -12.31 -27.04
CA SER A 236 -10.25 -12.73 -28.07
C SER A 236 -9.60 -13.69 -29.07
N ASN A 237 -8.35 -13.45 -29.45
CA ASN A 237 -7.57 -14.36 -30.29
C ASN A 237 -7.28 -15.69 -29.59
N ILE A 238 -6.91 -15.69 -28.31
CA ILE A 238 -6.72 -16.90 -27.51
C ILE A 238 -8.01 -17.71 -27.46
N ALA A 239 -9.14 -17.07 -27.17
CA ALA A 239 -10.46 -17.71 -27.16
C ALA A 239 -10.82 -18.31 -28.53
N THR A 240 -10.61 -17.55 -29.61
CA THR A 240 -10.90 -17.99 -30.98
C THR A 240 -10.01 -19.15 -31.41
N ASN A 241 -8.71 -19.06 -31.14
CA ASN A 241 -7.74 -20.12 -31.46
C ASN A 241 -7.96 -21.37 -30.60
N SER A 242 -8.54 -21.20 -29.41
CA SER A 242 -8.86 -22.28 -28.47
C SER A 242 -10.30 -22.79 -28.59
N ALA A 243 -11.12 -22.23 -29.49
CA ALA A 243 -12.55 -22.56 -29.62
C ALA A 243 -12.80 -24.02 -30.00
N ALA A 244 -11.80 -24.70 -30.58
CA ALA A 244 -11.88 -26.12 -30.91
C ALA A 244 -11.56 -27.05 -29.72
N LEU A 245 -10.93 -26.54 -28.65
CA LEU A 245 -10.47 -27.37 -27.53
C LEU A 245 -11.59 -28.13 -26.81
N PRO A 246 -12.77 -27.53 -26.51
CA PRO A 246 -13.90 -28.28 -25.94
C PRO A 246 -14.33 -29.44 -26.84
N GLY A 247 -14.41 -29.19 -28.14
CA GLY A 247 -14.77 -30.21 -29.13
C GLY A 247 -13.73 -31.32 -29.26
N ILE A 248 -12.44 -31.04 -28.97
CA ILE A 248 -11.40 -32.08 -28.93
C ILE A 248 -11.62 -33.02 -27.75
N ALA A 249 -11.92 -32.48 -26.56
CA ALA A 249 -12.24 -33.29 -25.38
C ALA A 249 -13.49 -34.15 -25.64
N ASP A 250 -14.56 -33.57 -26.19
CA ASP A 250 -15.81 -34.30 -26.53
C ASP A 250 -15.57 -35.41 -27.57
N ASN A 251 -14.81 -35.11 -28.63
CA ASN A 251 -14.47 -36.11 -29.64
C ASN A 251 -13.55 -37.21 -29.09
N THR A 252 -12.69 -36.89 -28.12
CA THR A 252 -11.84 -37.85 -27.43
C THR A 252 -12.67 -38.76 -26.52
N VAL A 253 -13.65 -38.21 -25.80
CA VAL A 253 -14.64 -38.98 -25.04
C VAL A 253 -15.41 -39.93 -25.96
N LEU A 254 -15.92 -39.44 -27.09
CA LEU A 254 -16.61 -40.28 -28.08
C LEU A 254 -15.70 -41.37 -28.66
N GLY A 255 -14.43 -41.06 -28.94
CA GLY A 255 -13.43 -42.02 -29.39
C GLY A 255 -13.19 -43.13 -28.36
N LEU A 256 -13.00 -42.75 -27.10
CA LEU A 256 -12.82 -43.67 -25.98
C LEU A 256 -14.08 -44.54 -25.72
N GLN A 257 -15.28 -43.98 -25.86
CA GLN A 257 -16.54 -44.73 -25.77
C GLN A 257 -16.68 -45.75 -26.91
N ASN A 258 -16.29 -45.39 -28.13
CA ASN A 258 -16.28 -46.32 -29.27
C ASN A 258 -15.24 -47.44 -29.11
N ILE A 259 -14.08 -47.12 -28.53
CA ILE A 259 -13.06 -48.10 -28.15
C ILE A 259 -13.62 -49.10 -27.12
N LEU A 260 -14.34 -48.61 -26.09
CA LEU A 260 -14.98 -49.43 -25.07
C LEU A 260 -16.02 -50.40 -25.67
N LEU A 261 -16.82 -49.90 -26.62
CA LEU A 261 -17.79 -50.70 -27.38
C LEU A 261 -17.08 -51.79 -28.21
N GLY A 262 -16.01 -51.44 -28.91
CA GLY A 262 -15.22 -52.40 -29.71
C GLY A 262 -14.55 -53.49 -28.86
N LEU A 263 -14.04 -53.13 -27.67
CA LEU A 263 -13.49 -54.08 -26.69
C LEU A 263 -14.55 -55.07 -26.19
N THR A 264 -15.77 -54.59 -25.99
CA THR A 264 -16.91 -55.42 -25.56
C THR A 264 -17.33 -56.41 -26.66
N ASP A 265 -17.30 -55.97 -27.93
CA ASP A 265 -17.62 -56.82 -29.09
C ASP A 265 -16.51 -57.83 -29.43
N MET A 266 -15.24 -57.53 -29.12
CA MET A 266 -14.10 -58.43 -29.34
C MET A 266 -14.12 -59.68 -28.44
N VAL A 267 -14.72 -59.59 -27.25
CA VAL A 267 -14.89 -60.74 -26.34
C VAL A 267 -15.96 -61.72 -26.87
N ALA A 268 -16.76 -61.33 -27.86
CA ALA A 268 -17.90 -62.11 -28.35
C ALA A 268 -17.64 -63.02 -29.59
N ASP A 269 -16.60 -62.79 -30.40
CA ASP A 269 -16.32 -63.59 -31.61
C ASP A 269 -14.83 -63.59 -32.04
N GLN A 270 -14.18 -64.77 -32.03
CA GLN A 270 -12.76 -64.96 -32.39
C GLN A 270 -12.46 -64.78 -33.89
N THR A 271 -13.46 -64.73 -34.77
CA THR A 271 -13.27 -64.78 -36.23
C THR A 271 -13.10 -63.40 -36.91
N ILE A 272 -13.31 -62.30 -36.17
CA ILE A 272 -13.31 -60.90 -36.67
C ILE A 272 -12.16 -60.07 -36.04
N MET A 273 -11.32 -60.72 -35.24
CA MET A 273 -10.35 -60.13 -34.32
C MET A 273 -9.36 -59.14 -34.96
N THR A 274 -8.88 -59.40 -36.19
CA THR A 274 -7.87 -58.55 -36.87
C THR A 274 -8.44 -57.21 -37.35
N ALA A 275 -9.68 -57.21 -37.86
CA ALA A 275 -10.34 -55.97 -38.32
C ALA A 275 -10.77 -55.08 -37.15
N GLN A 276 -11.16 -55.70 -36.04
CA GLN A 276 -11.50 -55.00 -34.80
C GLN A 276 -10.25 -54.44 -34.10
N LEU A 277 -9.14 -55.20 -34.05
CA LEU A 277 -7.83 -54.72 -33.56
C LEU A 277 -7.32 -53.50 -34.34
N THR A 278 -7.48 -53.50 -35.66
CA THR A 278 -7.06 -52.38 -36.52
C THR A 278 -7.89 -51.12 -36.23
N THR A 279 -9.20 -51.28 -36.07
CA THR A 279 -10.12 -50.18 -35.71
C THR A 279 -9.78 -49.63 -34.33
N LEU A 280 -9.57 -50.50 -33.34
CA LEU A 280 -9.20 -50.15 -31.98
C LEU A 280 -7.86 -49.41 -31.91
N ALA A 281 -6.84 -49.90 -32.61
CA ALA A 281 -5.54 -49.24 -32.70
C ALA A 281 -5.65 -47.84 -33.34
N THR A 282 -6.44 -47.70 -34.41
CA THR A 282 -6.65 -46.41 -35.09
C THR A 282 -7.33 -45.40 -34.16
N SER A 283 -8.34 -45.83 -33.39
CA SER A 283 -8.99 -44.97 -32.41
C SER A 283 -8.05 -44.58 -31.26
N LEU A 284 -7.19 -45.49 -30.80
CA LEU A 284 -6.18 -45.22 -29.77
C LEU A 284 -5.18 -44.15 -30.23
N ALA A 285 -4.76 -44.21 -31.50
CA ALA A 285 -3.90 -43.20 -32.11
C ALA A 285 -4.58 -41.83 -32.18
N GLY A 286 -5.88 -41.79 -32.54
CA GLY A 286 -6.64 -40.54 -32.55
C GLY A 286 -6.77 -39.89 -31.16
N VAL A 287 -6.94 -40.68 -30.10
CA VAL A 287 -6.91 -40.18 -28.71
C VAL A 287 -5.53 -39.65 -28.34
N ALA A 288 -4.46 -40.35 -28.73
CA ALA A 288 -3.09 -39.91 -28.49
C ALA A 288 -2.82 -38.54 -29.12
N ASP A 289 -3.22 -38.32 -30.37
CA ASP A 289 -3.08 -37.04 -31.08
C ASP A 289 -3.84 -35.91 -30.36
N GLY A 290 -5.06 -36.18 -29.88
CA GLY A 290 -5.86 -35.22 -29.11
C GLY A 290 -5.20 -34.81 -27.79
N LEU A 291 -4.68 -35.78 -27.04
CA LEU A 291 -3.95 -35.53 -25.79
C LEU A 291 -2.64 -34.78 -26.04
N GLN A 292 -1.92 -35.08 -27.12
CA GLN A 292 -0.70 -34.38 -27.51
C GLN A 292 -0.97 -32.92 -27.89
N ALA A 293 -2.05 -32.66 -28.63
CA ALA A 293 -2.49 -31.30 -28.96
C ALA A 293 -2.84 -30.51 -27.69
N MET A 294 -3.53 -31.15 -26.75
CA MET A 294 -3.91 -30.53 -25.48
C MET A 294 -2.71 -30.24 -24.58
N SER A 295 -1.77 -31.18 -24.47
CA SER A 295 -0.47 -30.98 -23.81
C SER A 295 0.25 -29.74 -24.37
N THR A 296 0.31 -29.62 -25.70
CA THR A 296 0.93 -28.49 -26.39
C THR A 296 0.23 -27.18 -26.05
N ASN A 297 -1.10 -27.15 -26.04
CA ASN A 297 -1.89 -25.97 -25.72
C ASN A 297 -1.74 -25.55 -24.24
N LEU A 298 -1.74 -26.49 -23.29
CA LEU A 298 -1.45 -26.18 -21.88
C LEU A 298 -0.02 -25.70 -21.69
N GLY A 299 0.95 -26.23 -22.45
CA GLY A 299 2.32 -25.74 -22.48
C GLY A 299 2.43 -24.31 -23.00
N MET A 300 1.60 -23.92 -23.97
CA MET A 300 1.50 -22.53 -24.41
C MET A 300 0.90 -21.62 -23.33
N ILE A 301 -0.14 -22.06 -22.61
CA ILE A 301 -0.70 -21.29 -21.49
C ILE A 301 0.35 -21.13 -20.39
N TYR A 302 1.10 -22.19 -20.06
CA TYR A 302 2.21 -22.14 -19.10
C TYR A 302 3.28 -21.13 -19.52
N SER A 303 3.71 -21.16 -20.79
CA SER A 303 4.73 -20.22 -21.29
C SER A 303 4.29 -18.75 -21.29
N ASN A 304 2.98 -18.50 -21.25
CA ASN A 304 2.41 -17.16 -21.19
C ASN A 304 1.83 -16.83 -19.80
N PHE A 305 2.01 -17.69 -18.79
CA PHE A 305 1.37 -17.50 -17.49
C PHE A 305 1.83 -16.22 -16.78
N ASN A 306 3.04 -15.74 -17.09
CA ASN A 306 3.58 -14.47 -16.61
C ASN A 306 2.73 -13.23 -16.94
N ILE A 307 1.72 -13.34 -17.81
CA ILE A 307 0.78 -12.24 -18.09
C ILE A 307 -0.33 -12.10 -17.02
N LEU A 308 -0.51 -13.12 -16.17
CA LEU A 308 -1.51 -13.11 -15.11
C LEU A 308 -0.86 -12.60 -13.83
N GLU A 309 -1.14 -11.35 -13.48
CA GLU A 309 -0.70 -10.79 -12.20
C GLU A 309 -1.65 -11.25 -11.08
N PRO A 310 -1.12 -11.71 -9.93
CA PRO A 310 -1.93 -11.96 -8.75
C PRO A 310 -2.62 -10.66 -8.30
N SER A 311 -3.95 -10.70 -8.21
CA SER A 311 -4.75 -9.57 -7.75
C SER A 311 -5.52 -9.91 -6.48
N ILE A 312 -6.00 -8.89 -5.79
CA ILE A 312 -6.99 -9.06 -4.72
C ILE A 312 -8.28 -9.68 -5.28
N PRO A 313 -8.95 -10.59 -4.53
CA PRO A 313 -10.20 -11.18 -4.96
C PRO A 313 -11.33 -10.15 -5.10
N THR A 314 -12.13 -10.25 -6.15
CA THR A 314 -13.34 -9.43 -6.34
C THR A 314 -14.62 -10.11 -5.82
N GLU A 315 -14.56 -11.41 -5.57
CA GLU A 315 -15.68 -12.22 -5.11
C GLU A 315 -15.48 -12.64 -3.66
N GLN A 316 -16.48 -12.41 -2.79
CA GLN A 316 -16.37 -12.71 -1.36
C GLN A 316 -16.07 -14.19 -1.12
N SER A 317 -16.67 -15.09 -1.90
CA SER A 317 -16.40 -16.53 -1.78
C SER A 317 -14.92 -16.88 -2.02
N THR A 318 -14.21 -16.13 -2.86
CA THR A 318 -12.78 -16.33 -3.10
C THR A 318 -11.95 -15.81 -1.94
N LEU A 319 -12.29 -14.63 -1.42
CA LEU A 319 -11.68 -14.09 -0.21
C LEU A 319 -11.88 -15.03 0.99
N ASP A 320 -13.08 -15.58 1.16
CA ASP A 320 -13.40 -16.51 2.25
C ASP A 320 -12.54 -17.78 2.18
N MET A 321 -12.28 -18.32 0.98
CA MET A 321 -11.37 -19.47 0.80
C MET A 321 -9.91 -19.16 1.16
N MET A 322 -9.50 -17.90 1.00
CA MET A 322 -8.16 -17.45 1.38
C MET A 322 -8.06 -17.24 2.89
N VAL A 323 -9.07 -16.62 3.50
CA VAL A 323 -9.01 -16.19 4.89
C VAL A 323 -9.44 -17.29 5.86
N TYR A 324 -10.38 -18.15 5.48
CA TYR A 324 -10.92 -19.21 6.33
C TYR A 324 -10.43 -20.58 5.86
N GLU A 325 -10.26 -21.49 6.82
CA GLU A 325 -9.98 -22.91 6.64
C GLU A 325 -10.95 -23.70 7.52
N ASP A 326 -11.76 -24.57 6.92
CA ASP A 326 -12.82 -25.32 7.60
C ASP A 326 -13.83 -24.45 8.40
N GLY A 327 -14.05 -23.21 7.96
CA GLY A 327 -14.95 -22.26 8.61
C GLY A 327 -14.35 -21.55 9.83
N VAL A 328 -13.03 -21.71 10.06
CA VAL A 328 -12.27 -20.98 11.08
C VAL A 328 -11.28 -20.06 10.38
N ILE A 329 -11.06 -18.86 10.91
CA ILE A 329 -10.06 -17.93 10.35
C ILE A 329 -8.67 -18.55 10.46
N ARG A 330 -7.87 -18.45 9.40
CA ARG A 330 -6.50 -18.95 9.44
C ARG A 330 -5.69 -18.16 10.48
N PRO A 331 -4.82 -18.80 11.28
CA PRO A 331 -4.06 -18.13 12.34
C PRO A 331 -3.22 -16.91 11.91
N VAL A 332 -2.79 -16.87 10.65
CA VAL A 332 -2.04 -15.74 10.08
C VAL A 332 -2.89 -14.46 9.95
N PHE A 333 -4.20 -14.59 9.73
CA PHE A 333 -5.11 -13.43 9.73
C PHE A 333 -5.51 -13.04 11.15
N GLU A 334 -5.55 -13.99 12.09
CA GLU A 334 -5.84 -13.70 13.51
C GLU A 334 -4.84 -12.73 14.14
N SER A 335 -3.57 -12.69 13.68
CA SER A 335 -2.59 -11.74 14.21
C SER A 335 -2.91 -10.27 13.93
N PHE A 336 -3.79 -10.00 12.96
CA PHE A 336 -4.28 -8.66 12.66
C PHE A 336 -5.55 -8.32 13.44
N LEU A 337 -6.20 -9.28 14.09
CA LEU A 337 -7.43 -9.05 14.84
C LEU A 337 -7.13 -8.66 16.28
N VAL A 338 -7.79 -7.61 16.76
CA VAL A 338 -7.73 -7.16 18.16
C VAL A 338 -9.11 -7.32 18.77
N GLY A 339 -9.31 -8.50 19.36
CA GLY A 339 -10.64 -8.95 19.79
C GLY A 339 -11.53 -9.25 18.58
N ASP A 340 -12.84 -9.08 18.76
CA ASP A 340 -13.83 -9.53 17.76
C ASP A 340 -14.34 -8.40 16.86
N GLN A 341 -13.84 -7.17 17.04
CA GLN A 341 -14.40 -5.96 16.42
C GLN A 341 -13.36 -5.05 15.77
N ASN A 342 -12.07 -5.36 15.92
CA ASN A 342 -11.02 -4.49 15.40
C ASN A 342 -10.02 -5.29 14.58
N MET A 343 -9.55 -4.67 13.51
CA MET A 343 -8.52 -5.19 12.63
C MET A 343 -7.42 -4.14 12.48
N MET A 344 -6.17 -4.57 12.59
CA MET A 344 -5.00 -3.71 12.51
C MET A 344 -4.42 -3.70 11.10
N PHE A 345 -4.01 -2.51 10.69
CA PHE A 345 -3.15 -2.24 9.55
C PHE A 345 -1.95 -1.45 10.09
N LEU A 346 -0.74 -1.97 9.91
CA LEU A 346 0.48 -1.40 10.48
C LEU A 346 1.37 -0.83 9.38
N VAL A 347 1.77 0.43 9.54
CA VAL A 347 2.74 1.10 8.69
C VAL A 347 3.99 1.35 9.51
N VAL A 348 5.05 0.60 9.23
CA VAL A 348 6.34 0.74 9.91
C VAL A 348 7.18 1.74 9.11
N LEU A 349 7.62 2.81 9.76
CA LEU A 349 8.47 3.83 9.14
C LEU A 349 9.95 3.46 9.26
N LYS A 350 10.80 4.03 8.40
CA LYS A 350 12.27 3.92 8.53
C LYS A 350 12.75 4.72 9.75
N GLY A 351 13.87 4.30 10.34
CA GLY A 351 14.53 5.08 11.39
C GLY A 351 14.99 6.45 10.88
N GLY A 352 14.78 7.49 11.69
CA GLY A 352 15.28 8.85 11.40
C GLY A 352 14.47 9.64 10.37
N VAL A 353 13.25 9.24 10.05
CA VAL A 353 12.32 10.03 9.22
C VAL A 353 12.02 11.36 9.93
N SER A 354 12.03 12.46 9.18
CA SER A 354 11.75 13.79 9.74
C SER A 354 10.27 13.96 10.08
N ASP A 355 9.96 14.70 11.15
CA ASP A 355 8.60 14.99 11.58
C ASP A 355 7.70 15.57 10.47
N GLU A 356 8.26 16.37 9.56
CA GLU A 356 7.54 16.93 8.42
C GLU A 356 6.98 15.82 7.52
N LYS A 357 7.83 14.86 7.14
CA LYS A 357 7.43 13.72 6.31
C LYS A 357 6.48 12.77 7.05
N ILE A 358 6.66 12.60 8.36
CA ILE A 358 5.71 11.84 9.18
C ILE A 358 4.34 12.52 9.14
N GLY A 359 4.30 13.85 9.23
CA GLY A 359 3.08 14.64 9.06
C GLY A 359 2.44 14.40 7.69
N ASP A 360 3.20 14.51 6.61
CA ASP A 360 2.71 14.29 5.25
C ASP A 360 2.10 12.89 5.06
N ILE A 361 2.74 11.85 5.61
CA ILE A 361 2.24 10.47 5.57
C ILE A 361 0.93 10.34 6.36
N ILE A 362 0.86 10.92 7.57
CA ILE A 362 -0.36 10.87 8.40
C ILE A 362 -1.51 11.61 7.71
N ASP A 363 -1.23 12.78 7.13
CA ASP A 363 -2.22 13.57 6.40
C ASP A 363 -2.73 12.78 5.18
N SER A 364 -1.82 12.16 4.42
CA SER A 364 -2.17 11.27 3.31
C SER A 364 -3.03 10.08 3.75
N ILE A 365 -2.73 9.45 4.90
CA ILE A 365 -3.56 8.37 5.46
C ILE A 365 -4.97 8.88 5.76
N ASN A 366 -5.09 10.00 6.45
CA ASN A 366 -6.39 10.56 6.83
C ASN A 366 -7.20 10.97 5.59
N GLU A 367 -6.58 11.62 4.60
CA GLU A 367 -7.23 12.00 3.35
C GLU A 367 -7.76 10.79 2.58
N THR A 368 -7.00 9.70 2.48
CA THR A 368 -7.46 8.46 1.84
C THR A 368 -8.64 7.84 2.59
N LEU A 369 -8.58 7.79 3.92
CA LEU A 369 -9.67 7.25 4.74
C LEU A 369 -10.94 8.11 4.66
N GLU A 370 -10.80 9.44 4.64
CA GLU A 370 -11.91 10.39 4.47
C GLU A 370 -12.55 10.26 3.07
N ALA A 371 -11.75 10.16 2.01
CA ALA A 371 -12.23 10.01 0.64
C ALA A 371 -13.09 8.75 0.45
N GLN A 372 -12.78 7.68 1.20
CA GLN A 372 -13.53 6.43 1.21
C GLN A 372 -14.70 6.43 2.21
N GLY A 373 -14.89 7.49 2.99
CA GLY A 373 -15.94 7.58 4.01
C GLY A 373 -15.71 6.67 5.22
N LEU A 374 -14.46 6.32 5.51
CA LEU A 374 -14.06 5.40 6.58
C LEU A 374 -13.66 6.11 7.88
N GLU A 375 -13.77 7.43 7.95
CA GLU A 375 -13.36 8.27 9.10
C GLU A 375 -14.00 7.83 10.44
N ASP A 376 -15.27 7.42 10.42
CA ASP A 376 -16.03 7.05 11.62
C ASP A 376 -15.76 5.61 12.08
N VAL A 377 -15.25 4.77 11.19
CA VAL A 377 -15.02 3.34 11.41
C VAL A 377 -13.54 2.98 11.45
N THR A 378 -12.66 3.98 11.41
CA THR A 378 -11.21 3.79 11.52
C THR A 378 -10.62 4.66 12.62
N LEU A 379 -9.54 4.17 13.23
CA LEU A 379 -8.77 4.91 14.22
C LEU A 379 -7.30 4.87 13.84
N VAL A 380 -6.74 6.02 13.46
CA VAL A 380 -5.32 6.20 13.19
C VAL A 380 -4.59 6.54 14.50
N SER A 381 -3.56 5.78 14.84
CA SER A 381 -2.84 5.87 16.10
C SER A 381 -1.39 5.39 15.95
N GLY A 382 -0.73 5.14 17.08
CA GLY A 382 0.70 4.85 17.13
C GLY A 382 1.52 6.04 17.63
N LYS A 383 2.77 5.80 18.00
CA LYS A 383 3.65 6.84 18.57
C LYS A 383 3.87 8.03 17.62
N PRO A 384 4.14 7.84 16.31
CA PRO A 384 4.33 8.96 15.39
C PRO A 384 3.09 9.87 15.31
N VAL A 385 1.89 9.28 15.31
CA VAL A 385 0.61 10.00 15.28
C VAL A 385 0.38 10.78 16.56
N LEU A 386 0.66 10.17 17.72
CA LEU A 386 0.58 10.85 19.01
C LEU A 386 1.57 12.01 19.10
N ASP A 387 2.83 11.80 18.69
CA ASP A 387 3.88 12.81 18.77
C ASP A 387 3.55 14.01 17.87
N GLN A 388 3.02 13.77 16.66
CA GLN A 388 2.54 14.80 15.75
C GLN A 388 1.32 15.56 16.31
N SER A 389 0.35 14.84 16.88
CA SER A 389 -0.82 15.43 17.51
C SER A 389 -0.43 16.32 18.70
N ILE A 390 0.47 15.83 19.56
CA ILE A 390 1.02 16.57 20.70
C ILE A 390 1.74 17.83 20.21
N LYS A 391 2.56 17.72 19.16
CA LYS A 391 3.29 18.86 18.58
C LYS A 391 2.36 19.94 18.03
N SER A 392 1.33 19.55 17.27
CA SER A 392 0.31 20.47 16.74
C SER A 392 -0.46 21.19 17.86
N GLU A 393 -0.93 20.45 18.86
CA GLU A 393 -1.62 21.00 20.02
C GLU A 393 -0.71 21.89 20.87
N MET A 394 0.57 21.54 21.00
CA MET A 394 1.59 22.37 21.63
C MET A 394 1.75 23.70 20.90
N MET A 395 1.88 23.71 19.57
CA MET A 395 2.00 24.93 18.78
C MET A 395 0.77 25.84 18.94
N GLY A 396 -0.44 25.27 18.81
CA GLY A 396 -1.69 26.01 19.00
C GLY A 396 -1.80 26.60 20.41
N SER A 397 -1.55 25.78 21.43
CA SER A 397 -1.58 26.20 22.83
C SER A 397 -0.55 27.29 23.14
N MET A 398 0.65 27.21 22.57
CA MET A 398 1.69 28.24 22.74
C MET A 398 1.25 29.59 22.19
N GLN A 399 0.68 29.60 20.98
CA GLN A 399 0.21 30.82 20.34
C GLN A 399 -0.91 31.47 21.17
N VAL A 400 -1.87 30.67 21.65
CA VAL A 400 -2.96 31.14 22.51
C VAL A 400 -2.41 31.69 23.83
N MET A 401 -1.52 30.98 24.51
CA MET A 401 -0.93 31.42 25.78
C MET A 401 -0.13 32.72 25.63
N MET A 402 0.70 32.82 24.58
CA MET A 402 1.47 34.02 24.27
C MET A 402 0.57 35.21 23.96
N ALA A 403 -0.46 35.00 23.12
CA ALA A 403 -1.41 36.04 22.75
C ALA A 403 -2.20 36.55 23.97
N LEU A 404 -2.72 35.63 24.80
CA LEU A 404 -3.42 35.99 26.04
C LEU A 404 -2.51 36.69 27.04
N SER A 405 -1.27 36.22 27.21
CA SER A 405 -0.29 36.85 28.09
C SER A 405 0.01 38.28 27.65
N ALA A 406 0.28 38.49 26.36
CA ALA A 406 0.50 39.81 25.79
C ALA A 406 -0.75 40.71 25.92
N LEU A 407 -1.95 40.18 25.67
CA LEU A 407 -3.21 40.92 25.78
C LEU A 407 -3.47 41.39 27.22
N ILE A 408 -3.38 40.47 28.20
CA ILE A 408 -3.52 40.79 29.62
C ILE A 408 -2.48 41.85 29.99
N MET A 409 -1.26 41.71 29.48
CA MET A 409 -0.19 42.67 29.75
C MET A 409 -0.47 44.06 29.18
N VAL A 410 -0.98 44.16 27.96
CA VAL A 410 -1.45 45.43 27.38
C VAL A 410 -2.49 46.07 28.30
N VAL A 411 -3.49 45.31 28.75
CA VAL A 411 -4.53 45.81 29.65
C VAL A 411 -3.94 46.34 30.96
N VAL A 412 -3.04 45.58 31.59
CA VAL A 412 -2.35 46.00 32.83
C VAL A 412 -1.56 47.29 32.61
N LEU A 413 -0.77 47.37 31.54
CA LEU A 413 0.02 48.57 31.21
C LEU A 413 -0.85 49.80 30.95
N LEU A 414 -1.98 49.64 30.25
CA LEU A 414 -2.91 50.75 30.00
C LEU A 414 -3.61 51.25 31.27
N ILE A 415 -3.89 50.35 32.23
CA ILE A 415 -4.48 50.71 33.53
C ILE A 415 -3.45 51.40 34.43
N VAL A 416 -2.24 50.84 34.54
CA VAL A 416 -1.18 51.31 35.44
C VAL A 416 -0.52 52.58 34.92
N PHE A 417 -0.22 52.65 33.62
CA PHE A 417 0.48 53.78 33.00
C PHE A 417 -0.47 54.62 32.15
N ARG A 418 -0.91 55.77 32.67
CA ARG A 418 -1.68 56.78 31.91
C ARG A 418 -0.78 57.71 31.06
N ILE A 419 0.25 57.17 30.40
CA ILE A 419 1.27 57.95 29.66
C ILE A 419 1.30 57.50 28.20
N ARG A 420 1.67 58.41 27.27
CA ARG A 420 1.75 58.20 25.81
C ARG A 420 2.62 57.01 25.35
N TRP A 421 3.54 56.53 26.18
CA TRP A 421 4.50 55.45 25.86
C TRP A 421 4.32 54.21 26.76
N SER A 422 3.09 53.96 27.23
CA SER A 422 2.78 52.86 28.17
C SER A 422 3.10 51.45 27.62
N LEU A 423 3.15 51.27 26.30
CA LEU A 423 3.45 49.97 25.67
C LEU A 423 4.94 49.75 25.37
N LEU A 424 5.80 50.73 25.67
CA LEU A 424 7.24 50.59 25.46
C LEU A 424 7.85 49.39 26.21
N PRO A 425 7.46 49.08 27.46
CA PRO A 425 7.91 47.87 28.16
C PRO A 425 7.53 46.57 27.44
N LEU A 426 6.35 46.55 26.80
CA LEU A 426 5.88 45.38 26.04
C LEU A 426 6.78 45.10 24.83
N VAL A 427 7.22 46.14 24.12
CA VAL A 427 8.13 45.99 22.98
C VAL A 427 9.49 45.45 23.43
N ILE A 428 10.00 45.93 24.58
CA ILE A 428 11.27 45.46 25.14
C ILE A 428 11.19 43.97 25.49
N ILE A 429 10.10 43.51 26.11
CA ILE A 429 9.96 42.10 26.47
C ILE A 429 9.72 41.20 25.26
N LEU A 430 8.96 41.64 24.24
CA LEU A 430 8.83 40.88 23.00
C LEU A 430 10.19 40.69 22.31
N PHE A 431 11.03 41.72 22.31
CA PHE A 431 12.40 41.61 21.81
C PHE A 431 13.22 40.58 22.58
N ALA A 432 13.11 40.56 23.92
CA ALA A 432 13.81 39.60 24.76
C ALA A 432 13.32 38.15 24.55
N VAL A 433 12.02 37.95 24.34
CA VAL A 433 11.45 36.63 24.01
C VAL A 433 11.97 36.14 22.65
N ILE A 434 11.92 37.00 21.62
CA ILE A 434 12.48 36.67 20.29
C ILE A 434 13.98 36.39 20.40
N ALA A 435 14.72 37.15 21.20
CA ALA A 435 16.14 36.90 21.43
C ALA A 435 16.38 35.54 22.10
N THR A 436 15.52 35.14 23.05
CA THR A 436 15.62 33.85 23.72
C THR A 436 15.40 32.71 22.73
N ILE A 437 14.30 32.76 21.97
CA ILE A 437 13.98 31.76 20.93
C ILE A 437 15.07 31.76 19.85
N GLY A 438 15.55 32.92 19.43
CA GLY A 438 16.62 33.07 18.45
C GLY A 438 17.93 32.44 18.87
N ILE A 439 18.35 32.66 20.12
CA ILE A 439 19.54 32.02 20.68
C ILE A 439 19.34 30.51 20.79
N MET A 440 18.15 30.03 21.18
CA MET A 440 17.85 28.61 21.22
C MET A 440 18.05 27.96 19.84
N GLY A 441 17.57 28.58 18.76
CA GLY A 441 17.76 28.05 17.42
C GLY A 441 19.22 28.04 16.97
N TRP A 442 19.99 29.10 17.25
CA TRP A 442 21.44 29.10 16.96
C TRP A 442 22.23 28.06 17.75
N LEU A 443 21.74 27.67 18.93
CA LEU A 443 22.35 26.65 19.77
C LEU A 443 21.78 25.25 19.52
N ASN A 444 20.86 25.08 18.57
CA ASN A 444 20.12 23.84 18.32
C ASN A 444 19.45 23.27 19.59
N ILE A 445 18.97 24.15 20.47
CA ILE A 445 18.21 23.75 21.66
C ILE A 445 16.73 23.69 21.26
N GLY A 446 16.21 22.47 21.13
CA GLY A 446 14.82 22.26 20.77
C GLY A 446 13.83 22.73 21.84
N LEU A 447 12.64 23.12 21.38
CA LEU A 447 11.55 23.59 22.22
C LEU A 447 10.72 22.39 22.70
N THR A 448 10.71 22.17 24.02
CA THR A 448 9.92 21.11 24.66
C THR A 448 8.67 21.67 25.34
N MET A 449 7.72 20.81 25.68
CA MET A 449 6.51 21.16 26.45
C MET A 449 6.83 21.93 27.74
N VAL A 450 7.91 21.54 28.43
CA VAL A 450 8.36 22.23 29.65
C VAL A 450 8.89 23.62 29.34
N SER A 451 9.73 23.77 28.31
CA SER A 451 10.30 25.08 27.94
C SER A 451 9.22 26.07 27.48
N MET A 452 8.14 25.57 26.88
CA MET A 452 7.03 26.40 26.41
C MET A 452 6.27 27.10 27.54
N ALA A 453 6.06 26.39 28.65
CA ALA A 453 5.39 26.95 29.83
C ALA A 453 6.17 28.13 30.45
N VAL A 454 7.47 28.25 30.14
CA VAL A 454 8.33 29.32 30.64
C VAL A 454 8.09 30.64 29.91
N PHE A 455 7.64 30.67 28.64
CA PHE A 455 7.49 31.93 27.89
C PHE A 455 6.43 32.90 28.44
N PRO A 456 5.21 32.46 28.80
CA PRO A 456 4.25 33.32 29.49
C PRO A 456 4.81 33.91 30.79
N VAL A 457 5.56 33.10 31.56
CA VAL A 457 6.21 33.53 32.80
C VAL A 457 7.31 34.54 32.51
N LEU A 458 8.11 34.34 31.46
CA LEU A 458 9.11 35.29 31.00
C LEU A 458 8.50 36.64 30.62
N ILE A 459 7.34 36.66 29.96
CA ILE A 459 6.63 37.90 29.64
C ILE A 459 6.23 38.63 30.94
N GLY A 460 5.68 37.91 31.92
CA GLY A 460 5.29 38.46 33.20
C GLY A 460 6.46 39.03 34.01
N LEU A 461 7.52 38.25 34.20
CA LEU A 461 8.69 38.70 34.98
C LEU A 461 9.54 39.74 34.24
N GLY A 462 9.72 39.58 32.94
CA GLY A 462 10.55 40.48 32.13
C GLY A 462 9.93 41.86 31.97
N ILE A 463 8.61 41.98 32.05
CA ILE A 463 7.97 43.28 31.99
C ILE A 463 8.20 44.12 33.25
N ASP A 464 8.30 43.51 34.42
CA ASP A 464 8.55 44.23 35.67
C ASP A 464 9.88 44.98 35.60
N TYR A 465 10.91 44.30 35.07
CA TYR A 465 12.23 44.92 34.82
C TYR A 465 12.14 46.03 33.77
N SER A 466 11.39 45.81 32.70
CA SER A 466 11.20 46.79 31.62
C SER A 466 10.48 48.05 32.12
N ILE A 467 9.47 47.88 32.98
CA ILE A 467 8.76 48.95 33.67
C ILE A 467 9.70 49.73 34.60
N GLN A 468 10.46 49.04 35.46
CA GLN A 468 11.41 49.69 36.38
C GLN A 468 12.45 50.50 35.62
N PHE A 469 12.95 49.97 34.49
CA PHE A 469 13.89 50.66 33.63
C PHE A 469 13.26 51.92 33.01
N GLN A 470 12.06 51.81 32.43
CA GLN A 470 11.36 52.96 31.85
C GLN A 470 11.05 54.03 32.89
N SER A 471 10.61 53.64 34.10
CA SER A 471 10.32 54.56 35.20
C SER A 471 11.57 55.36 35.58
N ARG A 472 12.70 54.68 35.82
CA ARG A 472 13.97 55.34 36.15
C ARG A 472 14.46 56.25 35.03
N TYR A 473 14.38 55.80 33.77
CA TYR A 473 14.78 56.61 32.63
C TYR A 473 13.94 57.90 32.52
N THR A 474 12.63 57.80 32.75
CA THR A 474 11.73 58.97 32.72
C THR A 474 11.99 59.92 33.88
N GLU A 475 12.31 59.40 35.07
CA GLU A 475 12.67 60.19 36.26
C GLU A 475 13.97 60.97 36.06
N GLU A 476 15.02 60.33 35.53
CA GLU A 476 16.31 60.99 35.25
C GLU A 476 16.21 62.04 34.13
N LEU A 477 15.39 61.79 33.10
CA LEU A 477 15.11 62.80 32.08
C LEU A 477 14.37 64.02 32.66
N ALA A 478 13.45 63.80 33.60
CA ALA A 478 12.74 64.89 34.27
C ALA A 478 13.66 65.68 35.21
N GLY A 479 14.51 65.01 36.00
CA GLY A 479 15.48 65.64 36.91
C GLY A 479 16.65 66.34 36.20
N GLY A 480 16.99 65.92 34.98
CA GLY A 480 17.98 66.60 34.14
C GLY A 480 17.51 67.96 33.61
N MET A 481 16.19 68.15 33.44
CA MET A 481 15.61 69.43 32.98
C MET A 481 15.45 70.47 34.10
N GLU A 482 15.60 70.10 35.37
CA GLU A 482 15.59 71.03 36.52
C GLU A 482 16.97 71.61 36.86
N ASN A 483 18.06 71.09 36.28
CA ASN A 483 19.44 71.46 36.60
C ASN A 483 20.21 72.13 35.43
N GLU A 484 19.52 72.52 34.35
CA GLU A 484 19.98 73.52 33.36
C GLU A 484 19.23 74.84 33.57
#